data_AF-A0A846CZB3-F1
#
_entry.id   AF-A0A846CZB3-F1
#
_cell.length_a   1.000
_cell.length_b   1.000
_cell.length_c   1.000
_cell.angle_alpha   90.00
_cell.angle_beta   90.00
_cell.angle_gamma   90.00
#
_symmetry.space_group_name_H-M   'P 1'
#
loop_
_entity.id
_entity.type
_entity.pdbx_description
1 polymer ?
#
loop_
_entity_poly.entity_id
_entity_poly.type
_entity_poly.pdbx_seq_one_letter_code
_entity_poly.pdbx_strand_id
1 'polypeptide(L)'
;MNQVKLSENKPKNRTVAELVEEITALTTEIQQLYCLDAIPWVIGYSGGKDSTATLQLVWNAIAALPPEQRTKTIYVITTDTLVENPIVSAWVRNSLKQIKLAAEAQGLPFEPHLLQPEVKETYWVSLIGKGYPAPRGKFRWCTERLKIKPSNRFIRNVIRSSGEAI
;
A
#
# COMPACT_ATOMS: atom_id res chain seq x y z
N MET A 1 -10.21 -31.39 10.37
CA MET A 1 -9.45 -30.58 9.38
C MET A 1 -10.48 -29.73 8.64
N ASN A 2 -10.79 -28.55 9.17
CA ASN A 2 -11.86 -27.70 8.62
C ASN A 2 -11.36 -26.99 7.37
N GLN A 3 -11.94 -27.32 6.22
CA GLN A 3 -11.72 -26.60 4.98
C GLN A 3 -12.45 -25.26 5.05
N VAL A 4 -11.68 -24.18 5.09
CA VAL A 4 -12.19 -22.83 4.82
C VAL A 4 -12.67 -22.83 3.37
N LYS A 5 -14.00 -22.82 3.18
CA LYS A 5 -14.60 -22.59 1.87
C LYS A 5 -14.29 -21.16 1.46
N LEU A 6 -13.31 -20.99 0.56
CA LEU A 6 -13.19 -19.78 -0.25
C LEU A 6 -14.50 -19.64 -1.04
N SER A 7 -15.34 -18.69 -0.65
CA SER A 7 -16.58 -18.39 -1.36
C SER A 7 -16.26 -17.98 -2.79
N GLU A 8 -16.82 -18.71 -3.77
CA GLU A 8 -16.72 -18.36 -5.18
C GLU A 8 -17.27 -16.95 -5.42
N ASN A 9 -16.40 -16.03 -5.81
CA ASN A 9 -16.76 -14.65 -6.09
C ASN A 9 -17.34 -14.55 -7.51
N LYS A 10 -18.59 -14.99 -7.69
CA LYS A 10 -19.35 -14.70 -8.92
C LYS A 10 -19.59 -13.19 -9.01
N PRO A 11 -19.45 -12.56 -10.19
CA PRO A 11 -19.77 -11.14 -10.35
C PRO A 11 -21.28 -10.95 -10.08
N LYS A 12 -21.61 -10.51 -8.86
CA LYS A 12 -22.96 -10.03 -8.54
C LYS A 12 -23.20 -8.80 -9.40
N ASN A 13 -24.27 -8.82 -10.18
CA ASN A 13 -24.74 -7.65 -10.92
C ASN A 13 -25.46 -6.75 -9.89
N ARG A 14 -24.68 -5.99 -9.12
CA ARG A 14 -25.16 -5.12 -8.03
C ARG A 14 -25.70 -3.82 -8.62
N THR A 15 -26.78 -3.33 -8.06
CA THR A 15 -27.26 -1.96 -8.33
C THR A 15 -26.33 -0.94 -7.67
N VAL A 16 -26.42 0.32 -8.10
CA VAL A 16 -25.65 1.41 -7.49
C VAL A 16 -26.04 1.60 -6.01
N ALA A 17 -27.32 1.42 -5.66
CA ALA A 17 -27.79 1.55 -4.29
C ALA A 17 -27.15 0.50 -3.37
N GLU A 18 -27.15 -0.77 -3.79
CA GLU A 18 -26.51 -1.87 -3.03
C GLU A 18 -25.01 -1.62 -2.84
N LEU A 19 -24.33 -1.09 -3.87
CA LEU A 19 -22.90 -0.75 -3.76
C LEU A 19 -22.66 0.34 -2.70
N VAL A 20 -23.52 1.36 -2.65
CA VAL A 20 -23.39 2.45 -1.66
C VAL A 20 -23.61 1.94 -0.24
N GLU A 21 -24.58 1.04 -0.03
CA GLU A 21 -24.81 0.38 1.25
C GLU A 21 -23.60 -0.45 1.69
N GLU A 22 -23.02 -1.24 0.77
CA GLU A 22 -21.80 -2.01 1.04
C GLU A 22 -20.60 -1.11 1.39
N ILE A 23 -20.40 0.01 0.67
CA ILE A 23 -19.34 0.97 0.98
C ILE A 23 -19.56 1.59 2.37
N THR A 24 -20.81 1.85 2.76
CA THR A 24 -21.14 2.40 4.08
C THR A 24 -20.84 1.41 5.20
N ALA A 25 -21.19 0.13 4.98
CA ALA A 25 -20.84 -0.95 5.91
C ALA A 25 -19.31 -1.10 6.04
N LEU A 26 -18.58 -1.14 4.92
CA LEU A 26 -17.12 -1.20 4.90
C LEU A 26 -16.48 0.02 5.57
N THR A 27 -17.05 1.21 5.38
CA THR A 27 -16.57 2.43 6.04
C THR A 27 -16.63 2.30 7.55
N THR A 28 -17.74 1.76 8.06
CA THR A 28 -17.93 1.53 9.50
C THR A 28 -16.94 0.48 10.03
N GLU A 29 -16.75 -0.61 9.29
CA GLU A 29 -15.80 -1.67 9.66
C GLU A 29 -14.35 -1.15 9.70
N ILE A 30 -13.93 -0.37 8.70
CA ILE A 30 -12.61 0.26 8.67
C ILE A 30 -12.41 1.17 9.87
N GLN A 31 -13.40 2.00 10.21
CA GLN A 31 -13.34 2.90 11.36
C GLN A 31 -13.21 2.14 12.69
N GLN A 32 -14.00 1.07 12.85
CA GLN A 32 -13.92 0.21 14.03
C GLN A 32 -12.52 -0.37 14.15
N LEU A 33 -12.01 -1.04 13.11
CA LEU A 33 -10.66 -1.61 13.10
C LEU A 33 -9.57 -0.56 13.35
N TYR A 34 -9.72 0.64 12.80
CA TYR A 34 -8.79 1.73 13.02
C TYR A 34 -8.75 2.18 14.49
N CYS A 35 -9.89 2.25 15.17
CA CYS A 35 -10.00 2.70 16.56
C CYS A 35 -9.75 1.60 17.61
N LEU A 36 -9.62 0.32 17.23
CA LEU A 36 -9.45 -0.80 18.17
C LEU A 36 -8.12 -0.78 18.95
N ASP A 37 -7.08 -0.20 18.36
CA ASP A 37 -5.72 -0.21 18.90
C ASP A 37 -4.92 1.00 18.36
N ALA A 38 -3.64 1.11 18.73
CA ALA A 38 -2.73 2.15 18.25
C ALA A 38 -1.69 1.63 17.23
N ILE A 39 -1.83 0.41 16.73
CA ILE A 39 -0.86 -0.24 15.84
C ILE A 39 -0.89 0.45 14.47
N PRO A 40 0.24 0.97 13.97
CA PRO A 40 0.27 1.66 12.69
C PRO A 40 -0.09 0.73 11.53
N TRP A 41 -0.76 1.28 10.52
CA TRP A 41 -1.14 0.54 9.31
C TRP A 41 -0.17 0.82 8.16
N VAL A 42 0.09 -0.18 7.33
CA VAL A 42 0.92 -0.06 6.13
C VAL A 42 0.13 -0.45 4.88
N ILE A 43 -0.20 0.54 4.05
CA ILE A 43 -0.94 0.35 2.80
C ILE A 43 0.05 0.34 1.63
N GLY A 44 0.09 -0.78 0.90
CA GLY A 44 0.82 -0.88 -0.35
C GLY A 44 0.12 -0.11 -1.48
N TYR A 45 0.76 0.93 -1.98
CA TYR A 45 0.28 1.77 -3.07
C TYR A 45 1.15 1.60 -4.32
N SER A 46 0.54 1.21 -5.44
CA SER A 46 1.21 1.13 -6.75
C SER A 46 0.75 2.23 -7.71
N GLY A 47 -0.30 2.96 -7.34
CA GLY A 47 -1.05 3.83 -8.23
C GLY A 47 -1.84 3.11 -9.33
N GLY A 48 -1.96 1.78 -9.26
CA GLY A 48 -2.98 1.05 -10.00
C GLY A 48 -4.38 1.30 -9.43
N LYS A 49 -5.42 0.88 -10.18
CA LYS A 49 -6.83 1.01 -9.79
C LYS A 49 -7.14 0.36 -8.44
N ASP A 50 -6.62 -0.83 -8.18
CA ASP A 50 -6.98 -1.62 -7.00
C ASP A 50 -6.37 -0.98 -5.75
N SER A 51 -5.06 -0.68 -5.76
CA SER A 51 -4.41 -0.02 -4.62
C SER A 51 -4.91 1.40 -4.40
N THR A 52 -5.32 2.11 -5.46
CA THR A 52 -5.94 3.44 -5.32
C THR A 52 -7.32 3.34 -4.70
N ALA A 53 -8.14 2.37 -5.11
CA ALA A 53 -9.45 2.13 -4.50
C ALA A 53 -9.33 1.75 -3.03
N THR A 54 -8.41 0.85 -2.67
CA THR A 54 -8.14 0.49 -1.27
C THR A 54 -7.73 1.72 -0.45
N LEU A 55 -6.78 2.51 -0.94
CA LEU A 55 -6.36 3.73 -0.26
C LEU A 55 -7.52 4.72 -0.10
N GLN A 56 -8.34 4.90 -1.14
CA GLN A 56 -9.48 5.83 -1.11
C GLN A 56 -10.56 5.41 -0.10
N LEU A 57 -10.85 4.11 0.01
CA LEU A 57 -11.79 3.59 1.00
C LEU A 57 -11.33 3.88 2.42
N VAL A 58 -10.05 3.59 2.72
CA VAL A 58 -9.48 3.88 4.03
C VAL A 58 -9.43 5.39 4.28
N TRP A 59 -8.98 6.18 3.30
CA TRP A 59 -8.92 7.63 3.38
C TRP A 59 -10.27 8.24 3.76
N ASN A 60 -11.33 7.88 3.02
CA ASN A 60 -12.67 8.41 3.25
C ASN A 60 -13.21 8.00 4.62
N ALA A 61 -12.96 6.76 5.04
CA ALA A 61 -13.38 6.27 6.35
C ALA A 61 -12.72 7.05 7.49
N ILE A 62 -11.41 7.29 7.42
CA ILE A 62 -10.69 8.04 8.46
C ILE A 62 -11.03 9.53 8.41
N ALA A 63 -11.24 10.10 7.22
CA ALA A 63 -11.67 11.49 7.07
C ALA A 63 -13.05 11.78 7.67
N ALA A 64 -13.93 10.77 7.72
CA ALA A 64 -15.24 10.89 8.35
C ALA A 64 -15.21 10.78 9.89
N LEU A 65 -14.09 10.34 10.49
CA LEU A 65 -13.95 10.32 11.95
C LEU A 65 -13.74 11.73 12.52
N PRO A 66 -14.13 12.00 13.78
CA PRO A 66 -13.74 13.22 14.50
C PRO A 66 -12.21 13.35 14.55
N PRO A 67 -11.64 14.57 14.42
CA PRO A 67 -10.19 14.79 14.45
C PRO A 67 -9.47 14.15 15.64
N GLU A 68 -10.12 14.09 16.80
CA GLU A 68 -9.58 13.56 18.05
C GLU A 68 -9.36 12.04 18.00
N GLN A 69 -10.05 11.34 17.09
CA GLN A 69 -9.91 9.89 16.92
C GLN A 69 -8.86 9.52 15.85
N ARG A 70 -8.37 10.48 15.06
CA ARG A 70 -7.44 10.24 13.94
C ARG A 70 -5.98 10.16 14.39
N THR A 71 -5.70 9.29 15.35
CA THR A 71 -4.42 9.28 16.08
C THR A 71 -3.41 8.26 15.56
N LYS A 72 -3.87 7.18 14.93
CA LYS A 72 -3.04 6.10 14.41
C LYS A 72 -2.47 6.47 13.03
N THR A 73 -1.14 6.41 12.91
CA THR A 73 -0.42 6.64 11.65
C THR A 73 -0.73 5.56 10.62
N ILE A 74 -0.96 5.98 9.37
CA ILE A 74 -1.17 5.12 8.21
C ILE A 74 -0.06 5.41 7.19
N TYR A 75 0.88 4.48 7.06
CA TYR A 75 1.96 4.57 6.10
C TYR A 75 1.47 4.13 4.71
N VAL A 76 1.64 4.98 3.70
CA VAL A 76 1.34 4.66 2.30
C VAL A 76 2.65 4.40 1.57
N ILE A 77 2.97 3.13 1.32
CA ILE A 77 4.28 2.77 0.74
C ILE A 77 4.18 2.44 -0.74
N THR A 78 5.12 2.95 -1.52
CA THR A 78 5.34 2.50 -2.91
C THR A 78 6.81 2.18 -3.13
N THR A 79 7.12 1.26 -4.03
CA THR A 79 8.51 0.90 -4.32
C THR A 79 8.88 1.27 -5.76
N ASP A 80 9.83 2.20 -5.88
CA ASP A 80 10.49 2.54 -7.13
C ASP A 80 11.59 1.51 -7.41
N THR A 81 11.41 0.73 -8.48
CA THR A 81 12.37 -0.31 -8.86
C THR A 81 13.59 0.23 -9.59
N LEU A 82 13.58 1.52 -9.95
CA LEU A 82 14.58 2.20 -10.77
C LEU A 82 14.69 1.65 -12.20
N VAL A 83 13.73 0.84 -12.62
CA VAL A 83 13.62 0.29 -13.99
C VAL A 83 12.22 0.44 -14.60
N GLU A 84 11.31 1.12 -13.89
CA GLU A 84 10.00 1.47 -14.45
C GLU A 84 10.15 2.52 -15.56
N ASN A 85 9.12 2.66 -16.40
CA ASN A 85 9.06 3.74 -17.37
C ASN A 85 9.17 5.12 -16.65
N PRO A 86 10.00 6.07 -17.13
CA PRO A 86 10.18 7.38 -16.50
C PRO A 86 8.88 8.15 -16.29
N ILE A 87 7.93 8.06 -17.22
CA ILE A 87 6.62 8.71 -17.14
C ILE A 87 5.81 8.12 -15.98
N VAL A 88 5.79 6.79 -15.87
CA VAL A 88 5.08 6.09 -14.79
C VAL A 88 5.72 6.42 -13.44
N SER A 89 7.05 6.44 -13.36
CA SER A 89 7.78 6.81 -12.14
C SER A 89 7.47 8.24 -11.69
N ALA A 90 7.47 9.19 -12.64
CA ALA A 90 7.13 10.58 -12.35
C ALA A 90 5.68 10.72 -11.86
N TRP A 91 4.74 9.99 -12.49
CA TRP A 91 3.34 10.00 -12.09
C TRP A 91 3.14 9.45 -10.66
N VAL A 92 3.75 8.31 -10.31
CA VAL A 92 3.67 7.75 -8.94
C VAL A 92 4.28 8.71 -7.92
N ARG A 93 5.43 9.32 -8.22
CA ARG A 93 6.07 10.32 -7.34
C ARG A 93 5.19 11.54 -7.14
N ASN A 94 4.55 12.04 -8.20
CA ASN A 94 3.60 13.13 -8.08
C ASN A 94 2.37 12.73 -7.25
N SER A 95 1.87 11.50 -7.43
CA SER A 95 0.76 10.99 -6.64
C SER A 95 1.08 10.97 -5.13
N LEU A 96 2.25 10.47 -4.73
CA LEU A 96 2.68 10.52 -3.33
C LEU A 96 2.75 11.96 -2.79
N LYS A 97 3.22 12.91 -3.62
CA LYS A 97 3.24 14.32 -3.25
C LYS A 97 1.82 14.85 -3.01
N GLN A 98 0.87 14.51 -3.87
CA GLN A 98 -0.53 14.92 -3.70
C GLN A 98 -1.17 14.27 -2.46
N ILE A 99 -0.89 12.99 -2.22
CA ILE A 99 -1.33 12.28 -1.00
C ILE A 99 -0.82 13.02 0.24
N LYS A 100 0.47 13.40 0.29
CA LYS A 100 1.03 14.15 1.41
C LYS A 100 0.32 15.48 1.64
N LEU A 101 0.19 16.29 0.58
CA LEU A 101 -0.44 17.60 0.64
C LEU A 101 -1.91 17.51 1.08
N ALA A 102 -2.65 16.52 0.56
CA ALA A 102 -4.03 16.30 0.94
C ALA A 102 -4.18 15.84 2.39
N ALA A 103 -3.26 15.00 2.88
CA ALA A 103 -3.26 14.53 4.27
C ALA A 103 -3.04 15.69 5.23
N GLU A 104 -2.03 16.54 4.94
CA GLU A 104 -1.73 17.74 5.71
C GLU A 104 -2.91 18.73 5.69
N ALA A 105 -3.49 19.00 4.52
CA ALA A 105 -4.61 19.93 4.38
C ALA A 105 -5.89 19.46 5.10
N GLN A 106 -6.10 18.14 5.20
CA GLN A 106 -7.30 17.56 5.82
C GLN A 106 -7.06 17.12 7.28
N GLY A 107 -5.85 17.28 7.81
CA GLY A 107 -5.47 16.80 9.15
C GLY A 107 -5.64 15.28 9.28
N LEU A 108 -5.18 14.52 8.29
CA LEU A 108 -5.26 13.07 8.28
C LEU A 108 -3.88 12.44 8.55
N PRO A 109 -3.81 11.32 9.29
CA PRO A 109 -2.56 10.73 9.73
C PRO A 109 -1.94 9.81 8.66
N PHE A 110 -1.92 10.23 7.39
CA PHE A 110 -1.34 9.45 6.28
C PHE A 110 0.07 9.94 5.95
N GLU A 111 1.02 8.99 5.92
CA GLU A 111 2.43 9.26 5.65
C GLU A 111 2.91 8.50 4.41
N PRO A 112 3.04 9.15 3.24
CA PRO A 112 3.53 8.49 2.04
C PRO A 112 5.04 8.31 2.03
N HIS A 113 5.51 7.11 1.69
CA HIS A 113 6.93 6.76 1.57
C HIS A 113 7.27 6.13 0.22
N LEU A 114 8.30 6.68 -0.43
CA LEU A 114 8.94 6.10 -1.60
C LEU A 114 10.09 5.18 -1.16
N LEU A 115 9.95 3.89 -1.39
CA LEU A 115 10.93 2.88 -1.10
C LEU A 115 11.79 2.58 -2.32
N GLN A 116 13.03 2.18 -2.09
CA GLN A 116 13.97 1.80 -3.14
C GLN A 116 14.77 0.54 -2.75
N PRO A 117 15.22 -0.25 -3.73
CA PRO A 117 16.19 -1.32 -3.50
C PRO A 117 17.51 -0.77 -2.97
N GLU A 118 18.20 -1.55 -2.14
CA GLU A 118 19.60 -1.27 -1.81
C GLU A 118 20.44 -1.30 -3.10
N VAL A 119 21.48 -0.47 -3.19
CA VAL A 119 22.33 -0.37 -4.40
C VAL A 119 22.79 -1.74 -4.90
N LYS A 120 23.25 -2.61 -3.99
CA LYS A 120 23.70 -3.99 -4.30
C LYS A 120 22.60 -4.89 -4.86
N GLU A 121 21.34 -4.53 -4.70
CA GLU A 121 20.17 -5.29 -5.15
C GLU A 121 19.48 -4.66 -6.37
N THR A 122 19.93 -3.49 -6.81
CA THR A 122 19.41 -2.82 -8.01
C THR A 122 19.57 -3.70 -9.25
N TYR A 123 18.72 -3.43 -10.25
CA TYR A 123 18.65 -4.23 -11.46
C TYR A 123 19.98 -4.31 -12.19
N TRP A 124 20.62 -3.17 -12.45
CA TRP A 124 21.87 -3.11 -13.23
C TRP A 124 23.07 -3.70 -12.48
N VAL A 125 23.15 -3.52 -11.16
CA VAL A 125 24.18 -4.16 -10.35
C VAL A 125 23.99 -5.69 -10.34
N SER A 126 22.76 -6.17 -10.28
CA SER A 126 22.49 -7.61 -10.31
C SER A 126 22.74 -8.21 -11.70
N LEU A 127 22.27 -7.55 -12.76
CA LEU A 127 22.39 -8.04 -14.14
C LEU A 127 23.84 -7.96 -14.64
N ILE A 128 24.43 -6.76 -14.65
CA ILE A 128 25.75 -6.51 -15.24
C ILE A 128 26.83 -6.79 -14.20
N GLY A 129 26.69 -6.25 -12.99
CA GLY A 129 27.74 -6.34 -11.96
C GLY A 129 27.93 -7.75 -11.39
N LYS A 130 26.83 -8.49 -11.16
CA LYS A 130 26.86 -9.85 -10.60
C LYS A 130 26.64 -10.96 -11.63
N GLY A 131 26.39 -10.60 -12.90
CA GLY A 131 26.18 -11.56 -13.98
C GLY A 131 24.89 -12.38 -13.85
N TYR A 132 23.84 -11.86 -13.20
CA TYR A 132 22.57 -12.59 -13.12
C TYR A 132 21.97 -12.68 -14.53
N PRO A 133 21.31 -13.79 -14.90
CA PRO A 133 20.63 -13.85 -16.18
C PRO A 133 19.44 -12.88 -16.18
N ALA A 134 19.18 -12.28 -17.35
CA ALA A 134 18.04 -11.37 -17.53
C ALA A 134 16.74 -12.05 -17.04
N PRO A 135 15.92 -11.35 -16.23
CA PRO A 135 14.74 -11.96 -15.64
C PRO A 135 13.74 -12.35 -16.73
N ARG A 136 13.12 -13.51 -16.54
CA ARG A 136 12.11 -14.07 -17.45
C ARG A 136 10.88 -14.48 -16.64
N GLY A 137 9.79 -14.80 -17.32
CA GLY A 137 8.52 -15.16 -16.67
C GLY A 137 8.66 -16.21 -15.55
N LYS A 138 9.52 -17.22 -15.72
CA LYS A 138 9.80 -18.29 -14.73
C LYS A 138 10.98 -17.98 -13.79
N PHE A 139 11.75 -16.93 -14.05
CA PHE A 139 12.95 -16.57 -13.28
C PHE A 139 12.92 -15.07 -12.95
N ARG A 140 12.17 -14.74 -11.89
CA ARG A 140 11.83 -13.35 -11.49
C ARG A 140 12.57 -12.89 -10.24
N TRP A 141 13.89 -13.03 -10.23
CA TRP A 141 14.73 -12.57 -9.11
C TRP A 141 14.54 -11.07 -8.80
N CYS A 142 14.12 -10.29 -9.81
CA CYS A 142 13.85 -8.86 -9.65
C CYS A 142 12.65 -8.57 -8.73
N THR A 143 11.62 -9.41 -8.68
CA THR A 143 10.45 -9.16 -7.83
C THR A 143 10.82 -9.15 -6.35
N GLU A 144 11.54 -10.18 -5.90
CA GLU A 144 11.99 -10.27 -4.53
C GLU A 144 12.88 -9.07 -4.15
N ARG A 145 13.88 -8.77 -4.97
CA ARG A 145 14.89 -7.74 -4.67
C ARG A 145 14.40 -6.31 -4.82
N LEU A 146 13.62 -6.04 -5.87
CA LEU A 146 13.23 -4.68 -6.22
C LEU A 146 11.89 -4.27 -5.61
N LYS A 147 11.03 -5.20 -5.21
CA LYS A 147 9.70 -4.88 -4.61
C LYS A 147 9.55 -5.44 -3.19
N ILE A 148 9.82 -6.73 -2.96
CA ILE A 148 9.52 -7.38 -1.68
C ILE A 148 10.50 -6.94 -0.57
N LYS A 149 11.81 -6.98 -0.82
CA LYS A 149 12.82 -6.63 0.18
C LYS A 149 12.73 -5.18 0.67
N PRO A 150 12.54 -4.17 -0.21
CA PRO A 150 12.33 -2.79 0.24
C PRO A 150 11.14 -2.65 1.17
N SER A 151 9.99 -3.22 0.81
CA SER A 151 8.78 -3.20 1.65
C SER A 151 9.01 -3.92 2.98
N ASN A 152 9.58 -5.13 2.97
CA ASN A 152 9.86 -5.88 4.20
C ASN A 152 10.85 -5.17 5.11
N ARG A 153 11.81 -4.42 4.55
CA ARG A 153 12.72 -3.60 5.36
C ARG A 153 11.98 -2.43 6.00
N PHE A 154 11.11 -1.76 5.26
CA PHE A 154 10.28 -0.68 5.81
C PHE A 154 9.37 -1.20 6.93
N ILE A 155 8.59 -2.27 6.68
CA ILE A 155 7.69 -2.86 7.68
C ILE A 155 8.46 -3.29 8.94
N ARG A 156 9.62 -3.93 8.79
CA ARG A 156 10.47 -4.28 9.95
C ARG A 156 10.95 -3.05 10.72
N ASN A 157 11.21 -1.93 10.06
CA ASN A 157 11.59 -0.70 10.75
C ASN A 157 10.42 -0.11 11.52
N VAL A 158 9.21 -0.12 10.95
CA VAL A 158 7.98 0.29 11.65
C VAL A 158 7.74 -0.58 12.88
N ILE A 159 7.83 -1.90 12.74
CA ILE A 159 7.72 -2.85 13.86
C ILE A 159 8.77 -2.55 14.94
N ARG A 160 10.01 -2.22 14.56
CA ARG A 160 11.06 -1.86 15.53
C ARG A 160 10.78 -0.57 16.28
N SER A 161 10.16 0.42 15.65
CA SER A 161 9.82 1.70 16.31
C SER A 161 8.53 1.64 17.12
N SER A 162 7.57 0.83 16.69
CA SER A 162 6.19 0.86 17.19
C SER A 162 5.76 -0.43 17.90
N GLY A 163 6.63 -1.44 17.97
CA GLY A 163 6.35 -2.77 18.51
C GLY A 163 5.66 -3.70 17.51
N GLU A 164 4.65 -3.20 16.80
CA GLU A 164 3.83 -3.95 15.85
C GLU A 164 3.45 -3.10 14.62
N ALA A 165 2.98 -3.74 13.55
CA ALA A 165 2.43 -3.10 12.34
C ALA A 165 1.41 -4.02 11.66
N ILE A 166 0.35 -3.43 11.07
CA ILE A 166 -0.70 -4.13 10.29
C ILE A 166 -0.53 -3.85 8.79
#